data_AF-A0AAE1M5U1-F1
#
_entry.id   AF-A0AAE1M5U1-F1
#
_cell.length_a   1.000
_cell.length_b   1.000
_cell.length_c   1.000
_cell.angle_alpha   90.00
_cell.angle_beta   90.00
_cell.angle_gamma   90.00
#
_symmetry.space_group_name_H-M   'P 1'
#
loop_
_entity.id
_entity.type
_entity.pdbx_description
1 polymer ?
#
loop_
_entity_poly.entity_id
_entity_poly.type
_entity_poly.pdbx_seq_one_letter_code
_entity_poly.pdbx_strand_id
1 'polypeptide(L)'
;MSGFQIAGIVLGAFPIAINALEAYQDIAERVGLFLTIKNEYINWKNELNFHKLSFTINMRQLLLPLVADDDMIAELLNAPGGDRWQDKSVAELLEKRLEGSYELYMQYIQNMRRILEEINRELLIDSEWAQKLLANSKLTSSKRMKLKTFFSKEGLAHQVYKFKLCNNEALRKRLFGELQEYNDKLERLLKTSDEGLRISTHRKSTQQSQTNDLAMCGFWKKAKSAYQALASAWTCQCQQHDAKLLLQHRVAGKAEFDITLNGRIAAD
;
A
#
# COMPACT_ATOMS: atom_id res chain seq x y z
N MET A 1 -18.91 6.44 6.65
CA MET A 1 -17.69 5.65 6.87
C MET A 1 -16.65 6.18 5.90
N SER A 2 -15.45 6.50 6.36
CA SER A 2 -14.35 6.81 5.42
C SER A 2 -14.08 5.56 4.57
N GLY A 3 -13.63 5.75 3.31
CA GLY A 3 -13.26 4.62 2.45
C GLY A 3 -12.18 3.74 3.11
N PHE A 4 -11.28 4.35 3.87
CA PHE A 4 -10.20 3.67 4.57
C PHE A 4 -10.67 2.75 5.70
N GLN A 5 -11.71 3.12 6.45
CA GLN A 5 -12.25 2.27 7.53
C GLN A 5 -12.71 0.89 7.01
N ILE A 6 -13.17 0.84 5.76
CA ILE A 6 -13.64 -0.39 5.10
C ILE A 6 -12.50 -1.41 4.98
N ALA A 7 -11.27 -0.97 4.72
CA ALA A 7 -10.11 -1.85 4.62
C ALA A 7 -9.82 -2.58 5.96
N GLY A 8 -9.95 -1.87 7.09
CA GLY A 8 -9.88 -2.48 8.41
C GLY A 8 -10.97 -3.54 8.63
N ILE A 9 -12.20 -3.27 8.19
CA ILE A 9 -13.30 -4.26 8.28
C ILE A 9 -13.00 -5.51 7.44
N VAL A 10 -12.49 -5.34 6.22
CA VAL A 10 -12.08 -6.45 5.34
C VAL A 10 -11.00 -7.30 6.02
N LEU A 11 -9.95 -6.68 6.58
CA LEU A 11 -8.91 -7.40 7.33
C LEU A 11 -9.48 -8.17 8.53
N GLY A 12 -10.44 -7.58 9.26
CA GLY A 12 -11.10 -8.20 10.40
C GLY A 12 -12.05 -9.34 10.03
N ALA A 13 -12.62 -9.34 8.82
CA ALA A 13 -13.55 -10.37 8.36
C ALA A 13 -12.86 -11.71 8.03
N PHE A 14 -11.58 -11.69 7.63
CA PHE A 14 -10.82 -12.92 7.35
C PHE A 14 -10.60 -13.81 8.59
N PRO A 15 -10.10 -13.31 9.74
CA PRO A 15 -10.00 -14.10 10.96
C PRO A 15 -11.31 -14.72 11.41
N ILE A 16 -12.44 -14.03 11.23
CA ILE A 16 -13.77 -14.57 11.58
C ILE A 16 -14.08 -15.81 10.75
N ALA A 17 -13.90 -15.73 9.43
CA ALA A 17 -14.12 -16.84 8.52
C ALA A 17 -13.18 -18.03 8.81
N ILE A 18 -11.90 -17.75 9.07
CA ILE A 18 -10.91 -18.79 9.42
C ILE A 18 -11.29 -19.48 10.73
N ASN A 19 -11.66 -18.72 11.77
CA ASN A 19 -12.05 -19.28 13.06
C ASN A 19 -13.32 -20.14 12.95
N ALA A 20 -14.29 -19.72 12.13
CA ALA A 20 -15.49 -20.51 11.85
C ALA A 20 -15.14 -21.85 11.18
N LEU A 21 -14.21 -21.83 10.22
CA LEU A 21 -13.74 -23.02 9.54
C LEU A 21 -12.97 -23.97 10.47
N GLU A 22 -12.13 -23.45 11.36
CA GLU A 22 -11.40 -24.24 12.36
C GLU A 22 -12.33 -24.91 13.36
N ALA A 23 -13.45 -24.27 13.72
CA ALA A 23 -14.46 -24.91 14.54
C ALA A 23 -15.13 -26.11 13.86
N TYR A 24 -15.38 -26.05 12.55
CA TYR A 24 -15.89 -27.21 11.80
C TYR A 24 -14.90 -28.38 11.81
N GLN A 25 -13.59 -28.11 11.67
CA GLN A 25 -12.56 -29.14 11.82
C GLN A 25 -12.65 -29.78 13.21
N ASP A 26 -12.60 -28.96 14.26
CA ASP A 26 -12.63 -29.39 15.65
C ASP A 26 -13.83 -30.31 15.95
N ILE A 27 -14.98 -29.99 15.37
CA ILE A 27 -16.20 -30.78 15.53
C ILE A 27 -16.15 -32.06 14.71
N ALA A 28 -15.76 -31.97 13.45
CA ALA A 28 -15.68 -33.12 12.55
C ALA A 28 -14.69 -34.17 13.09
N GLU A 29 -13.59 -33.76 13.70
CA GLU A 29 -12.67 -34.65 14.40
C GLU A 29 -13.35 -35.34 15.61
N ARG A 30 -14.09 -34.58 16.43
CA ARG A 30 -14.80 -35.11 17.61
C ARG A 30 -15.92 -36.10 17.26
N VAL A 31 -16.60 -35.93 16.14
CA VAL A 31 -17.67 -36.84 15.69
C VAL A 31 -17.18 -37.93 14.72
N GLY A 32 -15.89 -37.93 14.36
CA GLY A 32 -15.30 -38.93 13.46
C GLY A 32 -15.61 -38.73 11.98
N LEU A 33 -15.97 -37.51 11.56
CA LEU A 33 -16.36 -37.14 10.20
C LEU A 33 -15.34 -36.24 9.49
N PHE A 34 -14.16 -36.00 10.07
CA PHE A 34 -13.17 -35.09 9.46
C PHE A 34 -12.75 -35.54 8.05
N LEU A 35 -12.52 -36.84 7.84
CA LEU A 35 -12.19 -37.37 6.51
C LEU A 35 -13.26 -37.05 5.45
N THR A 36 -14.52 -36.87 5.87
CA THR A 36 -15.63 -36.56 4.98
C THR A 36 -15.59 -35.12 4.47
N ILE A 37 -14.99 -34.19 5.21
CA ILE A 37 -14.91 -32.75 4.88
C ILE A 37 -13.48 -32.25 4.65
N LYS A 38 -12.49 -33.14 4.71
CA LYS A 38 -11.06 -32.78 4.75
C LYS A 38 -10.65 -31.93 3.56
N ASN A 39 -11.09 -32.30 2.35
CA ASN A 39 -10.71 -31.59 1.13
C ASN A 39 -11.36 -30.21 1.08
N GLU A 40 -12.64 -30.12 1.41
CA GLU A 40 -13.39 -28.87 1.47
C GLU A 40 -12.77 -27.92 2.50
N TYR A 41 -12.43 -28.43 3.69
CA TYR A 41 -11.74 -27.69 4.74
C TYR A 41 -10.39 -27.15 4.26
N ILE A 42 -9.51 -28.01 3.71
CA ILE A 42 -8.17 -27.60 3.26
C ILE A 42 -8.26 -26.54 2.18
N ASN A 43 -9.15 -26.74 1.19
CA ASN A 43 -9.33 -25.79 0.10
C ASN A 43 -9.77 -24.42 0.62
N TRP A 44 -10.79 -24.36 1.47
CA TRP A 44 -11.25 -23.10 2.04
C TRP A 44 -10.19 -22.42 2.90
N LYS A 45 -9.48 -23.19 3.72
CA LYS A 45 -8.42 -22.64 4.59
C LYS A 45 -7.30 -22.04 3.76
N ASN A 46 -6.87 -22.72 2.71
CA ASN A 46 -5.80 -22.24 1.84
C ASN A 46 -6.22 -20.97 1.09
N GLU A 47 -7.41 -20.95 0.50
CA GLU A 47 -7.94 -19.78 -0.22
C GLU A 47 -8.10 -18.57 0.71
N LEU A 48 -8.70 -18.75 1.90
CA LEU A 48 -8.84 -17.68 2.89
C LEU A 48 -7.49 -17.12 3.33
N ASN A 49 -6.51 -17.99 3.61
CA ASN A 49 -5.17 -17.55 4.01
C ASN A 49 -4.45 -16.84 2.87
N PHE A 50 -4.57 -17.34 1.65
CA PHE A 50 -4.00 -16.72 0.46
C PHE A 50 -4.57 -15.31 0.28
N HIS A 51 -5.89 -15.14 0.22
CA HIS A 51 -6.51 -13.84 0.02
C HIS A 51 -6.28 -12.88 1.19
N LYS A 52 -6.26 -13.38 2.43
CA LYS A 52 -5.88 -12.59 3.59
C LYS A 52 -4.46 -12.04 3.43
N LEU A 53 -3.51 -12.91 3.07
CA LEU A 53 -2.11 -12.52 2.88
C LEU A 53 -1.95 -11.52 1.73
N SER A 54 -2.55 -11.80 0.56
CA SER A 54 -2.52 -10.91 -0.60
C SER A 54 -3.07 -9.52 -0.28
N PHE A 55 -4.23 -9.45 0.39
CA PHE A 55 -4.82 -8.18 0.81
C PHE A 55 -3.93 -7.46 1.83
N THR A 56 -3.38 -8.19 2.82
CA THR A 56 -2.47 -7.62 3.84
C THR A 56 -1.21 -7.04 3.22
N ILE A 57 -0.59 -7.74 2.27
CA ILE A 57 0.58 -7.26 1.52
C ILE A 57 0.23 -6.01 0.72
N ASN A 58 -0.91 -6.02 0.02
CA ASN A 58 -1.37 -4.87 -0.75
C ASN A 58 -1.61 -3.64 0.15
N MET A 59 -2.26 -3.83 1.31
CA MET A 59 -2.43 -2.77 2.30
C MET A 59 -1.09 -2.27 2.86
N ARG A 60 -0.14 -3.17 3.15
CA ARG A 60 1.21 -2.79 3.59
C ARG A 60 1.90 -1.92 2.54
N GLN A 61 1.85 -2.31 1.26
CA GLN A 61 2.42 -1.54 0.16
C GLN A 61 1.73 -0.18 -0.01
N LEU A 62 0.42 -0.12 0.23
CA LEU A 62 -0.36 1.12 0.20
C LEU A 62 0.01 2.09 1.34
N LEU A 63 0.39 1.56 2.51
CA LEU A 63 0.74 2.38 3.68
C LEU A 63 2.22 2.78 3.74
N LEU A 64 3.13 1.94 3.22
CA LEU A 64 4.59 2.10 3.36
C LEU A 64 5.13 3.51 3.02
N PRO A 65 4.72 4.17 1.92
CA PRO A 65 5.21 5.50 1.56
C PRO A 65 4.52 6.65 2.31
N LEU A 66 3.44 6.36 3.04
CA LEU A 66 2.60 7.36 3.72
C LEU A 66 2.91 7.47 5.20
N VAL A 67 3.34 6.36 5.80
CA VAL A 67 3.62 6.26 7.24
C VAL A 67 5.11 6.02 7.42
N ALA A 68 5.81 6.95 8.06
CA ALA A 68 7.25 6.87 8.30
C ALA A 68 7.63 5.83 9.38
N ASP A 69 6.66 5.39 10.17
CA ASP A 69 6.84 4.49 11.30
C ASP A 69 6.31 3.07 10.96
N ASP A 70 7.23 2.11 10.86
CA ASP A 70 6.90 0.71 10.61
C ASP A 70 6.04 0.09 11.73
N ASP A 71 6.18 0.57 12.97
CA ASP A 71 5.39 0.09 14.11
C ASP A 71 3.92 0.54 13.96
N MET A 72 3.69 1.74 13.45
CA MET A 72 2.35 2.23 13.14
C MET A 72 1.69 1.42 12.01
N ILE A 73 2.44 1.03 10.98
CA ILE A 73 1.93 0.14 9.92
C ILE A 73 1.58 -1.22 10.51
N ALA A 74 2.45 -1.78 11.35
CA ALA A 74 2.21 -3.04 12.03
C ALA A 74 0.95 -2.96 12.92
N GLU A 75 0.76 -1.87 13.67
CA GLU A 75 -0.42 -1.66 14.51
C GLU A 75 -1.71 -1.64 13.68
N LEU A 76 -1.75 -0.91 12.56
CA LEU A 76 -2.90 -0.89 11.66
C LEU A 76 -3.26 -2.29 11.14
N LEU A 77 -2.26 -3.04 10.67
CA LEU A 77 -2.46 -4.38 10.11
C LEU A 77 -2.81 -5.44 11.17
N ASN A 78 -2.31 -5.30 12.39
CA ASN A 78 -2.56 -6.23 13.50
C ASN A 78 -3.85 -5.92 14.28
N ALA A 79 -4.30 -4.66 14.28
CA ALA A 79 -5.54 -4.21 14.92
C ALA A 79 -6.56 -3.68 13.89
N PRO A 80 -7.14 -4.56 13.06
CA PRO A 80 -8.12 -4.18 12.05
C PRO A 80 -9.35 -3.52 12.69
N GLY A 81 -9.71 -2.31 12.22
CA GLY A 81 -10.88 -1.58 12.69
C GLY A 81 -10.69 -0.78 13.99
N GLY A 82 -9.46 -0.70 14.52
CA GLY A 82 -9.13 0.22 15.63
C GLY A 82 -9.20 1.70 15.24
N ASP A 83 -9.03 2.59 16.23
CA ASP A 83 -9.23 4.05 16.07
C ASP A 83 -8.39 4.66 14.94
N ARG A 84 -7.17 4.14 14.70
CA ARG A 84 -6.29 4.59 13.62
C ARG A 84 -6.88 4.38 12.21
N TRP A 85 -7.81 3.44 12.02
CA TRP A 85 -8.53 3.27 10.76
C TRP A 85 -9.58 4.37 10.51
N GLN A 86 -9.90 5.16 11.53
CA GLN A 86 -10.81 6.31 11.45
C GLN A 86 -10.06 7.64 11.30
N ASP A 87 -8.73 7.62 11.30
CA ASP A 87 -7.92 8.82 11.16
C ASP A 87 -8.10 9.43 9.76
N LYS A 88 -8.61 10.67 9.74
CA LYS A 88 -8.85 11.42 8.51
C LYS A 88 -7.54 11.77 7.80
N SER A 89 -6.45 11.98 8.54
CA SER A 89 -5.16 12.33 7.96
C SER A 89 -4.63 11.19 7.08
N VAL A 90 -4.81 9.94 7.50
CA VAL A 90 -4.43 8.76 6.72
C VAL A 90 -5.30 8.64 5.46
N ALA A 91 -6.59 8.93 5.57
CA ALA A 91 -7.49 8.91 4.41
C ALA A 91 -7.12 9.98 3.36
N GLU A 92 -6.77 11.19 3.79
CA GLU A 92 -6.32 12.28 2.90
C GLU A 92 -4.98 11.94 2.21
N LEU A 93 -4.05 11.32 2.93
CA LEU A 93 -2.78 10.86 2.36
C LEU A 93 -2.97 9.76 1.30
N LEU A 94 -3.93 8.86 1.53
CA LEU A 94 -4.29 7.81 0.58
C LEU A 94 -4.94 8.37 -0.68
N GLU A 95 -5.86 9.33 -0.52
CA GLU A 95 -6.49 10.03 -1.65
C GLU A 95 -5.44 10.76 -2.49
N LYS A 96 -4.49 11.44 -1.83
CA LYS A 96 -3.38 12.09 -2.52
C LYS A 96 -2.47 11.12 -3.26
N ARG A 97 -2.23 9.91 -2.73
CA ARG A 97 -1.38 8.91 -3.38
C ARG A 97 -2.06 8.26 -4.58
N LEU A 98 -3.32 7.87 -4.42
CA LEU A 98 -4.07 7.14 -5.43
C LEU A 98 -4.63 8.09 -6.51
N GLU A 99 -4.70 9.39 -6.23
CA GLU A 99 -5.18 10.44 -7.12
C GLU A 99 -6.51 10.02 -7.79
N GLY A 100 -6.58 10.02 -9.13
CA GLY A 100 -7.78 9.65 -9.89
C GLY A 100 -8.22 8.19 -9.74
N SER A 101 -7.42 7.31 -9.13
CA SER A 101 -7.78 5.91 -8.88
C SER A 101 -8.42 5.66 -7.51
N TYR A 102 -8.45 6.66 -6.62
CA TYR A 102 -8.90 6.52 -5.24
C TYR A 102 -10.32 5.95 -5.12
N GLU A 103 -11.28 6.54 -5.83
CA GLU A 103 -12.69 6.14 -5.75
C GLU A 103 -12.89 4.68 -6.19
N LEU A 104 -12.28 4.31 -7.31
CA LEU A 104 -12.36 2.95 -7.85
C LEU A 104 -11.67 1.93 -6.92
N TYR A 105 -10.55 2.33 -6.32
CA TYR A 105 -9.83 1.51 -5.35
C TYR A 105 -10.69 1.24 -4.10
N MET A 106 -11.32 2.28 -3.55
CA MET A 106 -12.24 2.14 -2.41
C MET A 106 -13.48 1.30 -2.76
N GLN A 107 -14.00 1.45 -3.99
CA GLN A 107 -15.11 0.62 -4.48
C GLN A 107 -14.75 -0.88 -4.52
N TYR A 108 -13.53 -1.23 -4.93
CA TYR A 108 -13.07 -2.62 -4.92
C TYR A 108 -12.93 -3.18 -3.51
N ILE A 109 -12.39 -2.41 -2.55
CA ILE A 109 -12.35 -2.81 -1.13
C ILE A 109 -13.78 -3.03 -0.59
N GLN A 110 -14.70 -2.14 -0.95
CA GLN A 110 -16.10 -2.24 -0.56
C GLN A 110 -16.78 -3.49 -1.17
N ASN A 111 -16.43 -3.87 -2.40
CA ASN A 111 -16.92 -5.11 -2.98
C ASN A 111 -16.31 -6.34 -2.30
N MET A 112 -15.00 -6.34 -2.01
CA MET A 112 -14.37 -7.41 -1.21
C MET A 112 -15.05 -7.59 0.15
N ARG A 113 -15.44 -6.50 0.82
CA ARG A 113 -16.20 -6.57 2.07
C ARG A 113 -17.49 -7.38 1.90
N ARG A 114 -18.26 -7.11 0.84
CA ARG A 114 -19.52 -7.82 0.56
C ARG A 114 -19.29 -9.31 0.35
N ILE A 115 -18.22 -9.68 -0.37
CA ILE A 115 -17.89 -11.10 -0.61
C ILE A 115 -17.44 -11.79 0.68
N LEU A 116 -16.65 -11.12 1.53
CA LEU A 116 -16.28 -11.67 2.83
C LEU A 116 -17.46 -11.77 3.81
N GLU A 117 -18.39 -10.82 3.76
CA GLU A 117 -19.65 -10.92 4.50
C GLU A 117 -20.46 -12.13 4.03
N GLU A 118 -20.48 -12.41 2.72
CA GLU A 118 -21.12 -13.60 2.16
C GLU A 118 -20.42 -14.89 2.60
N ILE A 119 -19.10 -14.98 2.47
CA ILE A 119 -18.30 -16.09 3.00
C ILE A 119 -18.60 -16.33 4.48
N ASN A 120 -18.63 -15.28 5.30
CA ASN A 120 -18.93 -15.42 6.71
C ASN A 120 -20.36 -15.92 6.94
N ARG A 121 -21.35 -15.48 6.18
CA ARG A 121 -22.72 -16.02 6.28
C ARG A 121 -22.76 -17.51 5.92
N GLU A 122 -22.08 -17.91 4.86
CA GLU A 122 -22.00 -19.31 4.40
C GLU A 122 -21.18 -20.21 5.34
N LEU A 123 -20.29 -19.65 6.14
CA LEU A 123 -19.56 -20.40 7.18
C LEU A 123 -20.24 -20.34 8.55
N LEU A 124 -21.21 -19.45 8.76
CA LEU A 124 -21.87 -19.24 10.06
C LEU A 124 -23.36 -19.61 10.02
N ILE A 125 -23.74 -20.62 9.21
CA ILE A 125 -25.14 -20.98 8.87
C ILE A 125 -25.99 -21.40 10.10
N ASP A 126 -25.53 -21.27 11.33
CA ASP A 126 -26.41 -21.20 12.50
C ASP A 126 -25.95 -20.10 13.46
N SER A 127 -26.72 -19.02 13.54
CA SER A 127 -26.45 -17.87 14.41
C SER A 127 -26.34 -18.30 15.89
N GLU A 128 -27.14 -19.28 16.31
CA GLU A 128 -27.11 -19.82 17.67
C GLU A 128 -25.87 -20.71 17.93
N TRP A 129 -25.47 -21.50 16.95
CA TRP A 129 -24.26 -22.34 17.02
C TRP A 129 -23.00 -21.49 16.95
N ALA A 130 -22.95 -20.51 16.04
CA ALA A 130 -21.87 -19.54 15.89
C ALA A 130 -21.71 -18.68 17.15
N GLN A 131 -22.81 -18.21 17.75
CA GLN A 131 -22.75 -17.46 19.02
C GLN A 131 -22.24 -18.33 20.18
N LYS A 132 -22.70 -19.57 20.31
CA LYS A 132 -22.21 -20.52 21.33
C LYS A 132 -20.74 -20.91 21.11
N LEU A 133 -20.30 -20.95 19.87
CA LEU A 133 -18.91 -21.21 19.48
C LEU A 133 -18.00 -20.02 19.81
N LEU A 134 -18.40 -18.80 19.41
CA LEU A 134 -17.69 -17.54 19.69
C LEU A 134 -17.64 -17.20 21.18
N ALA A 135 -18.64 -17.62 21.96
CA ALA A 135 -18.63 -17.51 23.41
C ALA A 135 -17.58 -18.44 24.06
N ASN A 136 -17.35 -19.62 23.47
CA ASN A 136 -16.38 -20.61 23.98
C ASN A 136 -14.94 -20.34 23.52
N SER A 137 -14.71 -19.73 22.35
CA SER A 137 -13.37 -19.39 21.86
C SER A 137 -12.68 -18.28 22.66
N LYS A 138 -13.43 -17.51 23.46
CA LYS A 138 -12.92 -16.52 24.42
C LYS A 138 -12.40 -17.13 25.73
N LEU A 139 -12.60 -18.44 25.98
CA LEU A 139 -12.04 -19.11 27.15
C LEU A 139 -10.66 -19.70 26.83
N THR A 140 -9.70 -19.41 27.71
CA THR A 140 -8.34 -19.96 27.68
C THR A 140 -8.37 -21.50 27.68
N SER A 141 -7.30 -22.10 27.14
CA SER A 141 -7.16 -23.55 26.87
C SER A 141 -7.54 -24.50 28.02
N SER A 142 -7.55 -24.02 29.27
CA SER A 142 -7.89 -24.79 30.47
C SER A 142 -9.39 -24.91 30.76
N LYS A 143 -10.27 -24.20 30.04
CA LYS A 143 -11.74 -24.27 30.22
C LYS A 143 -12.50 -24.39 28.89
N ARG A 144 -12.08 -25.27 27.98
CA ARG A 144 -12.98 -25.80 26.94
C ARG A 144 -14.08 -26.64 27.62
N MET A 145 -15.05 -25.99 28.25
CA MET A 145 -16.25 -26.66 28.72
C MET A 145 -16.89 -27.34 27.50
N LYS A 146 -17.13 -28.63 27.65
CA LYS A 146 -17.34 -29.57 26.56
C LYS A 146 -18.50 -29.10 25.69
N LEU A 147 -18.25 -28.84 24.40
CA LEU A 147 -19.29 -28.59 23.39
C LEU A 147 -20.42 -29.67 23.41
N LYS A 148 -20.12 -30.87 23.95
CA LYS A 148 -21.07 -31.95 24.28
C LYS A 148 -22.22 -31.55 25.22
N THR A 149 -22.07 -30.55 26.09
CA THR A 149 -23.18 -30.10 26.96
C THR A 149 -24.21 -29.26 26.21
N PHE A 150 -23.84 -28.68 25.07
CA PHE A 150 -24.71 -27.80 24.30
C PHE A 150 -25.34 -28.49 23.07
N PHE A 151 -24.73 -29.57 22.56
CA PHE A 151 -25.21 -30.26 21.36
C PHE A 151 -25.04 -31.78 21.46
N SER A 152 -26.05 -32.52 20.98
CA SER A 152 -25.97 -33.97 20.78
C SER A 152 -24.96 -34.31 19.68
N LYS A 153 -24.49 -35.56 19.66
CA LYS A 153 -23.55 -36.04 18.63
C LYS A 153 -24.17 -35.94 17.24
N GLU A 154 -25.47 -36.22 17.13
CA GLU A 154 -26.27 -36.13 15.93
C GLU A 154 -26.42 -34.68 15.46
N GLY A 155 -26.63 -33.73 16.38
CA GLY A 155 -26.67 -32.30 16.06
C GLY A 155 -25.34 -31.77 15.54
N LEU A 156 -24.22 -32.21 16.13
CA LEU A 156 -22.88 -31.86 15.64
C LEU A 156 -22.58 -32.49 14.27
N ALA A 157 -22.96 -33.76 14.05
CA ALA A 157 -22.81 -34.40 12.76
C ALA A 157 -23.65 -33.70 11.67
N HIS A 158 -24.87 -33.27 12.00
CA HIS A 158 -25.71 -32.48 11.09
C HIS A 158 -25.02 -31.19 10.63
N GLN A 159 -24.34 -30.47 11.53
CA GLN A 159 -23.59 -29.26 11.17
C GLN A 159 -22.41 -29.55 10.23
N VAL A 160 -21.72 -30.67 10.41
CA VAL A 160 -20.63 -31.10 9.52
C VAL A 160 -21.16 -31.44 8.12
N TYR A 161 -22.30 -32.13 8.04
CA TYR A 161 -22.95 -32.42 6.76
C TYR A 161 -23.52 -31.16 6.09
N LYS A 162 -24.07 -30.23 6.87
CA LYS A 162 -24.54 -28.93 6.38
C LYS A 162 -23.38 -28.14 5.78
N PHE A 163 -22.25 -28.05 6.48
CA PHE A 163 -21.03 -27.45 5.93
C PHE A 163 -20.65 -28.11 4.60
N LYS A 164 -20.61 -29.44 4.54
CA LYS A 164 -20.30 -30.15 3.29
C LYS A 164 -21.28 -29.83 2.14
N LEU A 165 -22.57 -29.73 2.43
CA LEU A 165 -23.61 -29.53 1.43
C LEU A 165 -23.69 -28.07 0.93
N CYS A 166 -23.65 -27.11 1.87
CA CYS A 166 -23.65 -25.68 1.55
C CYS A 166 -22.36 -25.27 0.85
N ASN A 167 -21.27 -25.97 1.13
CA ASN A 167 -19.98 -25.77 0.48
C ASN A 167 -19.91 -26.43 -0.90
N ASN A 168 -20.82 -26.02 -1.79
CA ASN A 168 -20.79 -26.43 -3.19
C ASN A 168 -19.56 -25.84 -3.88
N GLU A 169 -18.88 -26.66 -4.68
CA GLU A 169 -17.73 -26.27 -5.49
C GLU A 169 -18.00 -25.01 -6.34
N ALA A 170 -19.21 -24.88 -6.90
CA ALA A 170 -19.61 -23.72 -7.69
C ALA A 170 -19.64 -22.43 -6.85
N LEU A 171 -20.21 -22.49 -5.64
CA LEU A 171 -20.27 -21.36 -4.72
C LEU A 171 -18.85 -20.95 -4.29
N ARG A 172 -18.02 -21.93 -3.90
CA ARG A 172 -16.61 -21.71 -3.55
C ARG A 172 -15.87 -21.02 -4.68
N LYS A 173 -15.94 -21.56 -5.90
CA LYS A 173 -15.26 -21.01 -7.09
C LYS A 173 -15.71 -19.58 -7.38
N ARG A 174 -17.00 -19.29 -7.22
CA ARG A 174 -17.51 -17.92 -7.38
C ARG A 174 -16.95 -16.98 -6.31
N LEU A 175 -17.12 -17.29 -5.02
CA LEU A 175 -16.70 -16.43 -3.92
C LEU A 175 -15.19 -16.13 -3.95
N PHE A 176 -14.36 -17.16 -4.12
CA PHE A 176 -12.92 -16.97 -4.18
C PHE A 176 -12.45 -16.41 -5.53
N GLY A 177 -13.14 -16.70 -6.64
CA GLY A 177 -12.86 -16.06 -7.92
C GLY A 177 -13.11 -14.55 -7.87
N GLU A 178 -14.21 -14.11 -7.26
CA GLU A 178 -14.49 -12.69 -7.06
C GLU A 178 -13.46 -12.04 -6.09
N LEU A 179 -13.07 -12.71 -5.00
CA LEU A 179 -12.00 -12.22 -4.12
C LEU A 179 -10.65 -12.12 -4.83
N GLN A 180 -10.33 -13.06 -5.70
CA GLN A 180 -9.12 -13.03 -6.51
C GLN A 180 -9.16 -11.84 -7.45
N GLU A 181 -10.26 -11.67 -8.19
CA GLU A 181 -10.43 -10.57 -9.14
C GLU A 181 -10.22 -9.21 -8.47
N TYR A 182 -10.79 -8.99 -7.29
CA TYR A 182 -10.61 -7.73 -6.57
C TYR A 182 -9.20 -7.55 -6.01
N ASN A 183 -8.55 -8.60 -5.48
CA ASN A 183 -7.14 -8.51 -5.08
C ASN A 183 -6.25 -8.14 -6.27
N ASP A 184 -6.43 -8.80 -7.41
CA ASP A 184 -5.65 -8.54 -8.64
C ASP A 184 -5.86 -7.12 -9.14
N LYS A 185 -7.11 -6.62 -9.10
CA LYS A 185 -7.45 -5.24 -9.46
C LYS A 185 -6.81 -4.21 -8.53
N LEU A 186 -6.86 -4.43 -7.21
CA LEU A 186 -6.24 -3.55 -6.22
C LEU A 186 -4.71 -3.50 -6.39
N GLU A 187 -4.08 -4.66 -6.57
CA GLU A 187 -2.65 -4.74 -6.83
C GLU A 187 -2.27 -4.01 -8.12
N ARG A 188 -3.03 -4.19 -9.19
CA ARG A 188 -2.79 -3.53 -10.47
C ARG A 188 -2.93 -2.01 -10.37
N LEU A 189 -3.99 -1.51 -9.73
CA LEU A 189 -4.18 -0.07 -9.54
C LEU A 189 -3.02 0.54 -8.76
N LEU A 190 -2.59 -0.12 -7.67
CA LEU A 190 -1.48 0.36 -6.86
C LEU A 190 -0.17 0.40 -7.67
N LYS A 191 0.15 -0.67 -8.40
CA LYS A 191 1.34 -0.75 -9.27
C LYS A 191 1.34 0.33 -10.35
N THR A 192 0.19 0.56 -11.00
CA THR A 192 0.06 1.61 -12.01
C THR A 192 0.23 3.01 -11.42
N SER A 193 -0.32 3.26 -10.24
CA SER A 193 -0.15 4.52 -9.51
C SER A 193 1.32 4.77 -9.16
N ASP A 194 2.00 3.77 -8.62
CA ASP A 194 3.42 3.87 -8.25
C ASP A 194 4.32 4.09 -9.46
N GLU A 195 4.04 3.42 -10.59
CA GLU A 195 4.79 3.63 -11.84
C GLU A 195 4.59 5.06 -12.38
N GLY A 196 3.36 5.58 -12.33
CA GLY A 196 3.08 6.98 -12.68
C GLY A 196 3.89 7.98 -11.84
N LEU A 197 3.99 7.74 -10.52
CA LEU A 197 4.79 8.55 -9.60
C LEU A 197 6.29 8.47 -9.94
N ARG A 198 6.81 7.29 -10.26
CA ARG A 198 8.22 7.11 -10.68
C ARG A 198 8.53 7.86 -11.96
N ILE A 199 7.67 7.75 -12.98
CA ILE A 199 7.82 8.45 -14.26
C ILE A 199 7.79 9.97 -14.05
N SER A 200 6.84 10.47 -13.24
CA SER A 200 6.73 11.90 -12.90
C SER A 200 7.99 12.42 -12.21
N THR A 201 8.55 11.65 -11.27
CA THR A 201 9.78 12.00 -10.56
C THR A 201 10.99 12.03 -11.49
N HIS A 202 11.13 11.03 -12.37
CA HIS A 202 12.19 11.01 -13.39
C HIS A 202 12.08 12.21 -14.34
N ARG A 203 10.87 12.55 -14.81
CA ARG A 203 10.66 13.73 -15.66
C ARG A 203 11.09 15.03 -14.97
N LYS A 204 10.72 15.22 -13.70
CA LYS A 204 11.14 16.41 -12.93
C LYS A 204 12.66 16.50 -12.79
N SER A 205 13.32 15.38 -12.50
CA SER A 205 14.80 15.31 -12.42
C SER A 205 15.46 15.62 -13.77
N THR A 206 14.98 15.04 -14.87
CA THR A 206 15.49 15.32 -16.22
C THR A 206 15.26 16.77 -16.63
N GLN A 207 14.09 17.34 -16.36
CA GLN A 207 13.81 18.75 -16.63
C GLN A 207 14.74 19.66 -15.82
N GLN A 208 14.99 19.36 -14.55
CA GLN A 208 15.90 20.13 -13.70
C GLN A 208 17.35 20.05 -14.20
N SER A 209 17.80 18.88 -14.68
CA SER A 209 19.12 18.74 -15.33
C SER A 209 19.21 19.57 -16.61
N GLN A 210 18.20 19.52 -17.47
CA GLN A 210 18.18 20.29 -18.72
C GLN A 210 18.18 21.80 -18.48
N THR A 211 17.43 22.27 -17.48
CA THR A 211 17.46 23.70 -17.11
C THR A 211 18.83 24.13 -16.59
N ASN A 212 19.51 23.25 -15.83
CA ASN A 212 20.86 23.52 -15.35
C ASN A 212 21.88 23.54 -16.51
N ASP A 213 21.78 22.61 -17.46
CA ASP A 213 22.65 22.57 -18.63
C ASP A 213 22.47 23.79 -19.53
N LEU A 214 21.23 24.24 -19.75
CA LEU A 214 20.93 25.47 -20.50
C LEU A 214 21.48 26.72 -19.79
N ALA A 215 21.30 26.82 -18.48
CA ALA A 215 21.84 27.91 -17.68
C ALA A 215 23.37 27.93 -17.74
N MET A 216 24.02 26.76 -17.63
CA MET A 216 25.47 26.65 -17.74
C MET A 216 25.99 27.00 -19.13
N CYS A 217 25.32 26.57 -20.20
CA CYS A 217 25.71 26.95 -21.56
C CYS A 217 25.57 28.47 -21.78
N GLY A 218 24.50 29.08 -21.27
CA GLY A 218 24.31 30.52 -21.27
C GLY A 218 25.43 31.24 -20.51
N PHE A 219 25.81 30.73 -19.34
CA PHE A 219 26.92 31.22 -18.54
C PHE A 219 28.24 31.25 -19.31
N TRP A 220 28.63 30.14 -19.94
CA TRP A 220 29.87 30.06 -20.73
C TRP A 220 29.90 31.00 -21.93
N LYS A 221 28.77 31.18 -22.63
CA LYS A 221 28.66 32.13 -23.75
C LYS A 221 28.90 33.57 -23.29
N LYS A 222 28.35 33.95 -22.13
CA LYS A 222 28.54 35.29 -21.56
C LYS A 222 29.98 35.52 -21.10
N ALA A 223 30.60 34.55 -20.43
CA ALA A 223 32.01 34.61 -20.05
C ALA A 223 32.92 34.79 -21.27
N LYS A 224 32.70 34.01 -22.33
CA LYS A 224 33.46 34.11 -23.59
C LYS A 224 33.31 35.49 -24.25
N SER A 225 32.09 36.03 -24.28
CA SER A 225 31.84 37.36 -24.84
C SER A 225 32.56 38.47 -24.06
N ALA A 226 32.56 38.39 -22.72
CA ALA A 226 33.27 39.36 -21.88
C ALA A 226 34.79 39.28 -22.08
N TYR A 227 35.35 38.06 -22.12
CA TYR A 227 36.75 37.84 -22.45
C TYR A 227 37.12 38.41 -23.82
N GLN A 228 36.31 38.14 -24.85
CA GLN A 228 36.55 38.64 -26.20
C GLN A 228 36.48 40.18 -26.26
N ALA A 229 35.52 40.79 -25.55
CA ALA A 229 35.41 42.25 -25.47
C ALA A 229 36.67 42.86 -24.82
N LEU A 230 37.10 42.33 -23.68
CA LEU A 230 38.32 42.76 -22.99
C LEU A 230 39.57 42.56 -23.86
N ALA A 231 39.70 41.41 -24.51
CA ALA A 231 40.82 41.12 -25.42
C ALA A 231 40.85 42.07 -26.62
N SER A 232 39.68 42.43 -27.17
CA SER A 232 39.59 43.35 -28.31
C SER A 232 39.82 44.82 -27.94
N ALA A 233 39.48 45.21 -26.71
CA ALA A 233 39.68 46.56 -26.19
C ALA A 233 41.12 46.79 -25.70
N TRP A 234 41.93 45.73 -25.55
CA TRP A 234 43.31 45.83 -25.12
C TRP A 234 44.22 46.26 -26.28
N THR A 235 44.58 47.55 -26.30
CA THR A 235 45.44 48.15 -27.34
C THR A 235 46.73 48.78 -26.79
N CYS A 236 47.04 48.59 -25.51
CA CYS A 236 48.19 49.21 -24.86
C CYS A 236 49.50 48.44 -25.03
N GLN A 237 50.64 49.14 -24.88
CA GLN A 237 52.00 48.60 -25.03
C GLN A 237 52.68 48.23 -23.68
N CYS A 238 51.94 48.10 -22.58
CA CYS A 238 52.56 47.89 -21.27
C CYS A 238 53.06 46.45 -21.08
N GLN A 239 54.11 46.25 -20.27
CA GLN A 239 54.76 44.94 -20.11
C GLN A 239 53.94 43.91 -19.33
N GLN A 240 53.06 44.33 -18.40
CA GLN A 240 52.20 43.41 -17.65
C GLN A 240 50.84 44.02 -17.34
N HIS A 241 49.80 43.27 -17.69
CA HIS A 241 48.42 43.52 -17.29
C HIS A 241 47.82 42.26 -16.69
N ASP A 242 47.00 42.43 -15.65
CA ASP A 242 46.19 41.38 -15.05
C ASP A 242 44.75 41.91 -14.91
N ALA A 243 43.78 41.12 -15.40
CA ALA A 243 42.38 41.28 -15.05
C ALA A 243 41.91 40.02 -14.31
N LYS A 244 41.43 40.20 -13.07
CA LYS A 244 40.76 39.15 -12.30
C LYS A 244 39.27 39.28 -12.52
N LEU A 245 38.70 38.27 -13.17
CA LEU A 245 37.28 38.20 -13.49
C LEU A 245 36.63 37.16 -12.57
N LEU A 246 35.64 37.60 -11.80
CA LEU A 246 34.78 36.70 -11.04
C LEU A 246 33.38 36.75 -11.64
N LEU A 247 32.97 35.66 -12.28
CA LEU A 247 31.57 35.47 -12.66
C LEU A 247 30.87 34.64 -11.59
N GLN A 248 29.82 35.21 -10.99
CA GLN A 248 28.96 34.48 -10.06
C GLN A 248 27.67 34.06 -10.76
N HIS A 249 27.39 32.76 -10.77
CA HIS A 249 26.07 32.24 -11.10
C HIS A 249 25.19 32.34 -9.85
N ARG A 250 24.39 33.40 -9.73
CA ARG A 250 23.38 33.51 -8.67
C ARG A 250 22.06 32.88 -9.13
N VAL A 251 21.26 32.43 -8.16
CA VAL A 251 19.97 31.75 -8.36
C VAL A 251 18.95 32.62 -9.12
N ALA A 252 19.17 33.92 -9.23
CA ALA A 252 18.40 34.82 -10.08
C ALA A 252 18.97 34.85 -11.51
N GLY A 253 18.11 34.72 -12.53
CA GLY A 253 18.48 34.60 -13.95
C GLY A 253 19.16 35.81 -14.61
N LYS A 254 19.87 36.66 -13.86
CA LYS A 254 20.73 37.73 -14.38
C LYS A 254 22.19 37.42 -14.03
N ALA A 255 23.03 37.33 -15.05
CA ALA A 255 24.47 37.22 -14.87
C ALA A 255 25.05 38.60 -14.50
N GLU A 256 25.70 38.68 -13.34
CA GLU A 256 26.46 39.86 -12.90
C GLU A 256 27.96 39.60 -13.09
N PHE A 257 28.69 40.65 -13.48
CA PHE A 257 30.13 40.62 -13.70
C PHE A 257 30.82 41.59 -12.74
N ASP A 258 31.67 41.07 -11.87
CA ASP A 258 32.62 41.90 -11.12
C ASP A 258 33.98 41.84 -11.85
N ILE A 259 34.45 43.02 -12.24
CA ILE A 259 35.70 43.20 -13.00
C ILE A 259 36.65 44.03 -12.14
N THR A 260 37.78 43.45 -11.76
CA THR A 260 38.88 44.20 -11.12
C THR A 260 40.04 44.31 -12.09
N LEU A 261 40.40 45.52 -12.47
CA LEU A 261 41.50 45.81 -13.41
C LEU A 261 42.70 46.36 -12.65
N ASN A 262 43.87 45.74 -12.80
CA ASN A 262 45.11 46.21 -12.22
C ASN A 262 46.12 46.52 -13.33
N GLY A 263 46.68 47.73 -13.34
CA GLY A 263 47.73 48.15 -14.26
C GLY A 263 48.94 48.69 -13.51
N ARG A 264 50.14 48.22 -13.84
CA ARG A 264 51.40 48.86 -13.43
C ARG A 264 52.04 49.51 -14.65
N ILE A 265 52.22 50.82 -14.58
CA ILE A 265 53.01 51.57 -15.55
C ILE A 265 54.45 51.50 -15.05
N ALA A 266 55.36 50.96 -15.86
CA ALA A 266 56.80 51.08 -15.57
C ALA A 266 57.15 52.56 -15.69
N ALA A 267 57.67 53.15 -14.60
CA ALA A 267 58.36 54.42 -14.69
C ALA A 267 59.72 54.17 -15.35
N ASP A 268 60.02 54.98 -16.38
CA ASP A 268 61.29 54.99 -17.12
C ASP A 268 62.52 55.10 -16.19
#